data_AF-A0A1Y2ABH0-F1
#
_entry.id   AF-A0A1Y2ABH0-F1
#
_cell.length_a   1.000
_cell.length_b   1.000
_cell.length_c   1.000
_cell.angle_alpha   90.00
_cell.angle_beta   90.00
_cell.angle_gamma   90.00
#
_symmetry.space_group_name_H-M   'P 1'
#
loop_
_entity.id
_entity.type
_entity.pdbx_description
1 polymer ?
#
loop_
_entity_poly.entity_id
_entity_poly.type
_entity_poly.pdbx_seq_one_letter_code
_entity_poly.pdbx_strand_id
1 'polypeptide(L)'
;MSLVNLAHVCSHLQNASKARLGLTSIPVSKLHVNLMLGLQREGFLSSVTLGGTTPPKPFLLQPTTSPEELETMADTLADEPWHAYPTLPESQDGRKAPPSPLGEERVFDVHVPLNPARRRLWLGLKYWNNEPVLRKMKLISKPTRRIWLTSEELGKITRTRQAGFVKGLTTPGECMFVTTDRGILEARECVERRLGGMALCRIA
;
A
#
# COMPACT_ATOMS: atom_id res chain seq x y z
N MET A 1 16.61 -9.73 -2.96
CA MET A 1 15.91 -8.49 -3.38
C MET A 1 16.46 -8.04 -4.73
N SER A 2 15.62 -7.99 -5.78
CA SER A 2 16.06 -7.52 -7.09
C SER A 2 15.92 -6.00 -7.19
N LEU A 3 17.05 -5.27 -7.13
CA LEU A 3 17.07 -3.82 -7.37
C LEU A 3 16.74 -3.48 -8.83
N VAL A 4 16.90 -4.43 -9.76
CA VAL A 4 16.52 -4.26 -11.17
C VAL A 4 15.00 -4.12 -11.27
N ASN A 5 14.25 -5.02 -10.63
CA ASN A 5 12.79 -4.97 -10.62
C ASN A 5 12.28 -3.70 -9.94
N LEU A 6 12.94 -3.28 -8.86
CA LEU A 6 12.62 -2.02 -8.19
C LEU A 6 12.84 -0.81 -9.12
N ALA A 7 13.92 -0.81 -9.94
CA ALA A 7 14.15 0.25 -10.92
C ALA A 7 13.02 0.32 -11.96
N HIS A 8 12.55 -0.83 -12.46
CA HIS A 8 11.41 -0.88 -13.37
C HIS A 8 10.12 -0.35 -12.72
N VAL A 9 9.87 -0.70 -11.45
CA VAL A 9 8.72 -0.18 -10.69
C VAL A 9 8.81 1.34 -10.50
N CYS A 10 9.99 1.87 -10.17
CA CYS A 10 10.20 3.31 -10.01
C CYS A 10 9.90 4.08 -11.31
N SER A 11 10.37 3.57 -12.45
CA SER A 11 10.10 4.15 -13.77
C SER A 11 8.62 4.01 -14.15
N HIS A 12 8.01 2.86 -13.87
CA HIS A 12 6.60 2.61 -14.15
C HIS A 12 5.68 3.56 -13.37
N LEU A 13 5.91 3.75 -12.07
CA LEU A 13 5.14 4.68 -11.23
C LEU A 13 5.25 6.13 -11.70
N GLN A 14 6.45 6.56 -12.12
CA GLN A 14 6.64 7.89 -12.71
C GLN A 14 5.88 8.05 -14.02
N ASN A 15 5.90 7.05 -14.89
CA ASN A 15 5.17 7.10 -16.16
C ASN A 15 3.65 7.11 -15.92
N ALA A 16 3.16 6.28 -15.00
CA ALA A 16 1.74 6.24 -14.62
C ALA A 16 1.27 7.57 -14.03
N SER A 17 2.09 8.20 -13.18
CA SER A 17 1.79 9.51 -12.58
C SER A 17 1.79 10.64 -13.61
N LYS A 18 2.73 10.61 -14.57
CA LYS A 18 2.76 11.55 -15.71
C LYS A 18 1.53 11.39 -16.61
N ALA A 19 1.11 10.15 -16.84
CA ALA A 19 -0.07 9.81 -17.64
C ALA A 19 -1.41 10.05 -16.90
N ARG A 20 -1.39 10.50 -15.64
CA ARG A 20 -2.58 10.77 -14.82
C ARG A 20 -3.50 9.57 -14.62
N LEU A 21 -2.93 8.37 -14.51
CA LEU A 21 -3.70 7.16 -14.21
C LEU A 21 -4.16 7.16 -12.75
N GLY A 22 -5.43 6.85 -12.48
CA GLY A 22 -5.93 6.74 -11.10
C GLY A 22 -5.44 5.49 -10.36
N LEU A 23 -5.28 4.39 -11.10
CA LEU A 23 -4.83 3.09 -10.60
C LEU A 23 -3.72 2.56 -11.49
N THR A 24 -2.79 1.83 -10.89
CA THR A 24 -1.73 1.13 -11.62
C THR A 24 -1.39 -0.19 -10.94
N SER A 25 -0.77 -1.12 -11.68
CA SER A 25 -0.41 -2.45 -11.18
C SER A 25 1.09 -2.68 -11.24
N ILE A 26 1.65 -3.34 -10.22
CA ILE A 26 3.06 -3.73 -10.18
C ILE A 26 3.21 -5.22 -9.85
N PRO A 27 4.32 -5.88 -10.22
CA PRO A 27 4.57 -7.25 -9.82
C PRO A 27 4.69 -7.37 -8.29
N VAL A 28 4.11 -8.43 -7.72
CA VAL A 28 4.12 -8.66 -6.27
C VAL A 28 5.50 -9.17 -5.84
N SER A 29 6.10 -8.50 -4.86
CA SER A 29 7.25 -9.01 -4.11
C SER A 29 7.21 -8.47 -2.69
N LYS A 30 7.84 -9.15 -1.73
CA LYS A 30 7.91 -8.67 -0.34
C LYS A 30 8.53 -7.27 -0.24
N LEU A 31 9.55 -6.99 -1.07
CA LEU A 31 10.17 -5.66 -1.16
C LEU A 31 9.16 -4.61 -1.63
N HIS A 32 8.42 -4.91 -2.70
CA HIS A 32 7.47 -3.96 -3.27
C HIS A 32 6.34 -3.70 -2.29
N VAL A 33 5.75 -4.73 -1.69
CA VAL A 33 4.66 -4.58 -0.72
C VAL A 33 5.10 -3.69 0.45
N ASN A 34 6.25 -3.98 1.07
CA ASN A 34 6.73 -3.17 2.19
C ASN A 34 7.03 -1.72 1.79
N LEU A 35 7.60 -1.49 0.61
CA LEU A 35 7.88 -0.15 0.11
C LEU A 35 6.59 0.62 -0.20
N MET A 36 5.62 -0.02 -0.85
CA MET A 36 4.34 0.60 -1.20
C MET A 36 3.51 0.90 0.06
N LEU A 37 3.54 0.03 1.07
CA LEU A 37 2.95 0.31 2.38
C LEU A 37 3.63 1.50 3.07
N GLY A 38 4.96 1.60 2.97
CA GLY A 38 5.71 2.78 3.41
C GLY A 38 5.26 4.06 2.69
N LEU A 39 5.10 4.01 1.36
CA LEU A 39 4.60 5.14 0.58
C LEU A 39 3.14 5.51 0.90
N GLN A 40 2.31 4.54 1.26
CA GLN A 40 0.94 4.77 1.70
C GLN A 40 0.94 5.48 3.08
N ARG A 41 1.78 5.03 4.02
CA ARG A 41 1.95 5.66 5.34
C ARG A 41 2.42 7.11 5.24
N GLU A 42 3.38 7.39 4.36
CA GLU A 42 3.86 8.75 4.06
C GLU A 42 2.90 9.57 3.18
N GLY A 43 1.78 8.97 2.74
CA GLY A 43 0.72 9.67 2.02
C GLY A 43 0.93 9.84 0.52
N PHE A 44 1.99 9.29 -0.09
CA PHE A 44 2.21 9.33 -1.55
C PHE A 44 1.20 8.50 -2.35
N LEU A 45 0.75 7.38 -1.78
CA LEU A 45 -0.24 6.49 -2.38
C LEU A 45 -1.58 6.57 -1.64
N SER A 46 -2.67 6.35 -2.37
CA SER A 46 -4.03 6.29 -1.82
C SER A 46 -4.33 4.92 -1.22
N SER A 47 -4.08 3.86 -2.00
CA SER A 47 -4.36 2.49 -1.60
C SER A 47 -3.30 1.54 -2.12
N VAL A 48 -3.10 0.44 -1.39
CA VAL A 48 -2.23 -0.68 -1.76
C VAL A 48 -3.04 -1.96 -1.56
N THR A 49 -3.44 -2.60 -2.66
CA THR A 49 -4.36 -3.75 -2.63
C THR A 49 -3.75 -4.91 -3.40
N LEU A 50 -3.76 -6.10 -2.80
CA LEU A 50 -3.36 -7.33 -3.49
C LEU A 50 -4.54 -7.82 -4.35
N GLY A 51 -4.28 -8.19 -5.61
CA GLY A 51 -5.32 -8.71 -6.50
C GLY A 51 -4.77 -9.55 -7.64
N GLY A 52 -5.64 -9.87 -8.60
CA GLY A 52 -5.27 -10.54 -9.85
C GLY A 52 -4.73 -9.59 -10.91
N THR A 53 -4.66 -10.07 -12.15
CA THR A 53 -4.27 -9.28 -13.33
C THR A 53 -5.32 -8.24 -13.72
N THR A 54 -6.56 -8.42 -13.28
CA THR A 54 -7.65 -7.46 -13.48
C THR A 54 -7.67 -6.44 -12.34
N PRO A 55 -7.96 -5.16 -12.63
CA PRO A 55 -8.07 -4.14 -11.60
C PRO A 55 -9.20 -4.47 -10.63
N PRO A 56 -9.04 -4.16 -9.32
CA PRO A 56 -10.15 -4.21 -8.39
C PRO A 56 -11.22 -3.22 -8.85
N LYS A 57 -12.49 -3.57 -8.66
CA LYS A 57 -13.61 -2.68 -8.97
C LYS A 57 -13.45 -1.40 -8.12
N PRO A 58 -13.51 -0.21 -8.75
CA PRO A 58 -13.60 1.05 -8.03
C PRO A 58 -14.75 1.02 -7.04
N PHE A 59 -14.62 1.73 -5.91
CA PHE A 59 -15.65 1.80 -4.87
C PHE A 59 -17.05 2.12 -5.42
N LEU A 60 -17.14 3.02 -6.41
CA LEU A 60 -18.40 3.41 -7.06
C LEU A 60 -19.11 2.27 -7.81
N LEU A 61 -18.40 1.21 -8.20
CA LEU A 61 -18.95 0.03 -8.89
C LEU A 61 -19.08 -1.17 -7.93
N GLN A 62 -18.83 -0.97 -6.64
CA GLN A 62 -19.06 -2.00 -5.64
C GLN A 62 -20.55 -2.04 -5.32
N PRO A 63 -21.14 -3.25 -5.19
CA PRO A 63 -22.54 -3.37 -4.81
C PRO A 63 -22.71 -2.82 -3.40
N THR A 64 -23.46 -1.73 -3.27
CA THR A 64 -23.92 -1.22 -1.98
C THR A 64 -25.29 -1.81 -1.66
N THR A 65 -25.64 -1.88 -0.39
CA THR A 65 -27.00 -2.21 0.04
C THR A 65 -27.93 -1.08 -0.40
N SER A 66 -29.03 -1.39 -1.07
CA SER A 66 -29.98 -0.36 -1.50
C SER A 66 -30.70 0.24 -0.27
N PRO A 67 -31.23 1.48 -0.37
CA PRO A 67 -32.00 2.07 0.73
C PRO A 67 -33.18 1.17 1.18
N GLU A 68 -33.88 0.55 0.23
CA GLU A 68 -34.98 -0.39 0.50
C GLU A 68 -34.49 -1.63 1.27
N GLU A 69 -33.33 -2.19 0.90
CA GLU A 69 -32.72 -3.30 1.63
C GLU A 69 -32.31 -2.89 3.06
N LEU A 70 -31.91 -1.64 3.28
CA LEU A 70 -31.57 -1.13 4.62
C LEU A 70 -32.81 -0.94 5.49
N GLU A 71 -33.93 -0.49 4.92
CA GLU A 71 -35.21 -0.34 5.62
C GLU A 71 -35.74 -1.70 6.07
N THR A 72 -35.72 -2.72 5.20
CA THR A 72 -36.16 -4.07 5.58
C THR A 72 -35.28 -4.69 6.66
N MET A 73 -33.96 -4.47 6.60
CA MET A 73 -33.04 -4.88 7.67
C MET A 73 -33.35 -4.17 9.00
N ALA A 74 -33.67 -2.87 8.96
CA ALA A 74 -34.02 -2.10 10.14
C ALA A 74 -35.32 -2.57 10.78
N ASP A 75 -36.36 -2.84 9.99
CA ASP A 75 -37.63 -3.39 10.45
C ASP A 75 -37.43 -4.77 11.09
N THR A 76 -36.66 -5.64 10.43
CA THR A 76 -36.31 -6.97 10.96
C THR A 76 -35.59 -6.88 12.31
N LEU A 77 -34.68 -5.92 12.46
CA LEU A 77 -33.97 -5.68 13.72
C LEU A 77 -34.84 -5.05 14.81
N ALA A 78 -35.85 -4.26 14.44
CA ALA A 78 -36.80 -3.69 15.38
C ALA A 78 -37.68 -4.78 15.99
N ASP A 79 -38.14 -5.72 15.16
CA ASP A 79 -38.94 -6.87 15.60
C ASP A 79 -38.11 -7.92 16.33
N GLU A 80 -36.92 -8.23 15.81
CA GLU A 80 -36.05 -9.29 16.28
C GLU A 80 -34.62 -8.79 16.57
N PRO A 81 -34.42 -8.02 17.67
CA PRO A 81 -33.12 -7.39 17.95
C PRO A 81 -31.97 -8.37 18.17
N TRP A 82 -32.27 -9.64 18.49
CA TRP A 82 -31.24 -10.66 18.70
C TRP A 82 -30.45 -10.99 17.42
N HIS A 83 -30.97 -10.67 16.23
CA HIS A 83 -30.25 -10.87 14.96
C HIS A 83 -29.06 -9.92 14.76
N ALA A 84 -28.96 -8.83 15.52
CA ALA A 84 -27.79 -7.94 15.50
C ALA A 84 -26.54 -8.58 16.13
N TYR A 85 -26.71 -9.60 16.96
CA TYR A 85 -25.60 -10.22 17.70
C TYR A 85 -25.06 -11.42 16.93
N PRO A 86 -23.72 -11.61 16.89
CA PRO A 86 -23.12 -12.74 16.21
C PRO A 86 -23.59 -14.06 16.85
N THR A 87 -24.23 -14.90 16.07
CA THR A 87 -24.53 -16.28 16.47
C THR A 87 -23.21 -17.01 16.71
N LEU A 88 -23.09 -17.74 17.82
CA LEU A 88 -21.88 -18.49 18.18
C LEU A 88 -21.34 -19.28 16.97
N PRO A 89 -20.02 -19.25 16.73
CA PRO A 89 -19.43 -19.99 15.62
C PRO A 89 -19.64 -21.49 15.85
N GLU A 90 -20.17 -22.14 14.80
CA GLU A 90 -20.27 -23.58 14.52
C GLU A 90 -20.22 -24.54 15.73
N SER A 91 -21.30 -25.32 15.92
CA SER A 91 -21.20 -26.57 16.69
C SER A 91 -20.04 -27.41 16.13
N GLN A 92 -19.24 -28.04 17.00
CA GLN A 92 -18.09 -28.89 16.65
C GLN A 92 -18.39 -29.99 15.59
N ASP A 93 -19.65 -30.23 15.28
CA ASP A 93 -20.16 -31.21 14.32
C ASP A 93 -20.13 -30.75 12.83
N GLY A 94 -19.51 -29.62 12.50
CA GLY A 94 -19.32 -29.19 11.10
C GLY A 94 -20.62 -28.82 10.35
N ARG A 95 -21.71 -28.57 11.08
CA ARG A 95 -22.96 -28.04 10.50
C ARG A 95 -22.82 -26.53 10.31
N LYS A 96 -22.90 -26.06 9.06
CA LYS A 96 -22.98 -24.63 8.74
C LYS A 96 -24.16 -24.01 9.48
N ALA A 97 -23.94 -22.85 10.10
CA ALA A 97 -25.00 -22.07 10.72
C ALA A 97 -26.10 -21.74 9.68
N PRO A 98 -27.37 -21.63 10.09
CA PRO A 98 -28.42 -21.15 9.20
C PRO A 98 -28.07 -19.74 8.68
N PRO A 99 -28.47 -19.40 7.44
CA PRO A 99 -28.20 -18.08 6.88
C PRO A 99 -28.81 -16.98 7.77
N SER A 100 -28.07 -15.90 7.98
CA SER A 100 -28.56 -14.75 8.74
C SER A 100 -29.79 -14.15 8.04
N PRO A 101 -30.88 -13.85 8.77
CA PRO A 101 -32.07 -13.23 8.17
C PRO A 101 -31.80 -11.82 7.64
N LEU A 102 -30.75 -11.15 8.14
CA LEU A 102 -30.29 -9.84 7.67
C LEU A 102 -29.51 -9.91 6.34
N GLY A 103 -29.36 -11.10 5.77
CA GLY A 103 -28.49 -11.34 4.63
C GLY A 103 -27.00 -11.45 5.02
N GLU A 104 -26.16 -11.63 4.01
CA GLU A 104 -24.71 -11.63 4.19
C GLU A 104 -24.18 -10.21 4.04
N GLU A 105 -23.27 -9.81 4.94
CA GLU A 105 -22.55 -8.54 4.81
C GLU A 105 -21.83 -8.52 3.46
N ARG A 106 -22.15 -7.54 2.59
CA ARG A 106 -21.52 -7.38 1.28
C ARG A 106 -20.11 -6.82 1.46
N VAL A 107 -19.20 -7.64 1.98
CA VAL A 107 -17.78 -7.32 2.03
C VAL A 107 -17.21 -7.44 0.62
N PHE A 108 -16.65 -6.35 0.10
CA PHE A 108 -15.96 -6.39 -1.18
C PHE A 108 -14.68 -7.22 -1.06
N ASP A 109 -14.78 -8.51 -1.35
CA ASP A 109 -13.62 -9.39 -1.40
C ASP A 109 -12.88 -9.22 -2.73
N VAL A 110 -11.63 -8.78 -2.66
CA VAL A 110 -10.77 -8.70 -3.83
C VAL A 110 -10.27 -10.11 -4.11
N HIS A 111 -10.78 -10.74 -5.16
CA HIS A 111 -10.33 -12.08 -5.54
C HIS A 111 -8.81 -12.10 -5.79
N VAL A 112 -8.08 -12.74 -4.87
CA VAL A 112 -6.64 -12.99 -5.01
C VAL A 112 -6.44 -14.38 -5.61
N PRO A 113 -5.84 -14.50 -6.81
CA PRO A 113 -5.64 -15.80 -7.43
C PRO A 113 -4.69 -16.66 -6.59
N LEU A 114 -5.01 -17.96 -6.48
CA LEU A 114 -4.17 -18.92 -5.76
C LEU A 114 -2.75 -18.97 -6.34
N ASN A 115 -2.62 -18.92 -7.67
CA ASN A 115 -1.32 -18.89 -8.36
C ASN A 115 -0.58 -17.56 -8.14
N PRO A 116 0.61 -17.57 -7.50
CA PRO A 116 1.39 -16.35 -7.24
C PRO A 116 1.78 -15.57 -8.50
N ALA A 117 1.99 -16.23 -9.64
CA ALA A 117 2.40 -15.57 -10.88
C ALA A 117 1.30 -14.64 -11.43
N ARG A 118 0.03 -14.98 -11.18
CA ARG A 118 -1.14 -14.19 -11.59
C ARG A 118 -1.44 -13.04 -10.62
N ARG A 119 -0.80 -12.99 -9.46
CA ARG A 119 -1.01 -11.91 -8.48
C ARG A 119 -0.35 -10.62 -8.96
N ARG A 120 -1.00 -9.49 -8.72
CA ARG A 120 -0.49 -8.13 -8.94
C ARG A 120 -0.79 -7.30 -7.70
N LEU A 121 0.04 -6.28 -7.48
CA LEU A 121 -0.20 -5.29 -6.44
C LEU A 121 -0.79 -4.05 -7.13
N TRP A 122 -2.02 -3.73 -6.79
CA TRP A 122 -2.73 -2.56 -7.29
C TRP A 122 -2.48 -1.36 -6.39
N LEU A 123 -2.14 -0.24 -7.00
CA LEU A 123 -1.73 1.00 -6.34
C LEU A 123 -2.64 2.14 -6.77
N GLY A 124 -3.25 2.82 -5.81
CA GLY A 124 -3.98 4.07 -6.04
C GLY A 124 -3.03 5.26 -6.07
N LEU A 125 -2.98 5.96 -7.21
CA LEU A 125 -2.17 7.18 -7.37
C LEU A 125 -2.97 8.40 -6.93
N LYS A 126 -2.29 9.37 -6.31
CA LYS A 126 -2.89 10.61 -5.83
C LYS A 126 -2.53 11.79 -6.73
N TYR A 127 -3.51 12.66 -6.91
CA TYR A 127 -3.37 13.92 -7.62
C TYR A 127 -4.02 15.03 -6.80
N TRP A 128 -3.35 16.16 -6.68
CA TRP A 128 -3.81 17.31 -5.94
C TRP A 128 -3.46 18.59 -6.70
N ASN A 129 -4.38 19.57 -6.75
CA ASN A 129 -4.20 20.82 -7.49
C ASN A 129 -3.67 20.63 -8.93
N ASN A 130 -4.22 19.66 -9.66
CA ASN A 130 -3.77 19.29 -11.01
C ASN A 130 -2.29 18.86 -11.09
N GLU A 131 -1.66 18.41 -10.01
CA GLU A 131 -0.29 17.87 -9.96
C GLU A 131 -0.27 16.48 -9.31
N PRO A 132 0.60 15.55 -9.76
CA PRO A 132 0.73 14.26 -9.09
C PRO A 132 1.44 14.44 -7.74
N VAL A 133 0.97 13.73 -6.71
CA VAL A 133 1.62 13.72 -5.38
C VAL A 133 2.96 12.99 -5.46
N LEU A 134 3.03 11.92 -6.25
CA LEU A 134 4.28 11.22 -6.57
C LEU A 134 4.81 11.75 -7.92
N ARG A 135 5.70 12.75 -7.88
CA ARG A 135 6.26 13.37 -9.09
C ARG A 135 7.47 12.63 -9.62
N LYS A 136 8.38 12.26 -8.73
CA LYS A 136 9.68 11.67 -9.04
C LYS A 136 9.98 10.56 -8.07
N MET A 137 10.43 9.43 -8.60
CA MET A 137 10.86 8.28 -7.81
C MET A 137 12.22 7.80 -8.32
N LYS A 138 13.30 8.20 -7.66
CA LYS A 138 14.66 7.92 -8.09
C LYS A 138 15.30 6.85 -7.22
N LEU A 139 15.84 5.81 -7.86
CA LEU A 139 16.63 4.79 -7.18
C LEU A 139 17.98 5.37 -6.72
N ILE A 140 18.35 5.11 -5.47
CA ILE A 140 19.64 5.49 -4.88
C ILE A 140 20.64 4.35 -5.06
N SER A 141 20.37 3.18 -4.47
CA SER A 141 21.18 1.98 -4.66
C SER A 141 20.80 1.31 -5.98
N LYS A 142 21.72 1.33 -6.93
CA LYS A 142 21.57 0.63 -8.22
C LYS A 142 22.03 -0.83 -8.09
N PRO A 143 21.58 -1.74 -8.98
CA PRO A 143 22.08 -3.12 -9.02
C PRO A 143 23.61 -3.19 -9.11
N THR A 144 24.23 -2.28 -9.87
CA THR A 144 25.68 -2.19 -10.07
C THR A 144 26.42 -1.61 -8.87
N ARG A 145 25.76 -0.76 -8.07
CA ARG A 145 26.37 -0.12 -6.90
C ARG A 145 25.34 0.11 -5.81
N ARG A 146 25.45 -0.68 -4.74
CA ARG A 146 24.63 -0.59 -3.54
C ARG A 146 25.27 0.38 -2.55
N ILE A 147 24.46 1.23 -1.93
CA ILE A 147 24.89 2.27 -1.00
C ILE A 147 24.27 1.98 0.36
N TRP A 148 25.14 1.73 1.33
CA TRP A 148 24.80 1.52 2.73
C TRP A 148 25.08 2.80 3.50
N LEU A 149 24.19 3.16 4.42
CA LEU A 149 24.28 4.36 5.23
C LEU A 149 24.11 4.00 6.71
N THR A 150 24.91 4.63 7.54
CA THR A 150 24.79 4.59 9.01
C THR A 150 23.71 5.55 9.50
N SER A 151 23.25 5.37 10.73
CA SER A 151 22.25 6.26 11.35
C SER A 151 22.74 7.72 11.45
N GLU A 152 24.03 7.94 11.68
CA GLU A 152 24.64 9.27 11.70
C GLU A 152 24.63 9.94 10.31
N GLU A 153 24.94 9.18 9.26
CA GLU A 153 24.89 9.67 7.88
C GLU A 153 23.45 9.99 7.45
N LEU A 154 22.48 9.14 7.82
CA LEU A 154 21.05 9.43 7.63
C LEU A 154 20.64 10.70 8.37
N GLY A 155 21.18 10.93 9.58
CA GLY A 155 20.98 12.15 10.36
C GLY A 155 21.57 13.40 9.70
N LYS A 156 22.63 13.27 8.89
CA LYS A 156 23.16 14.37 8.06
C LYS A 156 22.26 14.62 6.85
N ILE A 157 21.83 13.55 6.16
CA ILE A 157 20.99 13.61 4.95
C ILE A 157 19.63 14.25 5.23
N THR A 158 18.97 13.87 6.33
CA THR A 158 17.68 14.44 6.77
C THR A 158 17.78 15.91 7.11
N ARG A 159 18.95 16.38 7.59
CA ARG A 159 19.28 17.80 7.83
C ARG A 159 19.86 18.50 6.60
N THR A 160 19.54 18.01 5.40
CA THR A 160 19.93 18.59 4.11
C THR A 160 21.44 18.59 3.84
N ARG A 161 22.26 17.94 4.67
CA ARG A 161 23.70 17.80 4.45
C ARG A 161 24.00 16.55 3.64
N GLN A 162 24.99 16.63 2.76
CA GLN A 162 25.44 15.45 2.02
C GLN A 162 26.18 14.47 2.95
N ALA A 163 25.94 13.17 2.76
CA ALA A 163 26.73 12.12 3.38
C ALA A 163 27.16 11.09 2.31
N GLY A 164 28.48 10.91 2.18
CA GLY A 164 29.07 10.08 1.14
C GLY A 164 28.59 10.46 -0.27
N PHE A 165 27.99 9.50 -0.96
CA PHE A 165 27.48 9.66 -2.34
C PHE A 165 26.02 10.14 -2.42
N VAL A 166 25.33 10.28 -1.28
CA VAL A 166 23.91 10.63 -1.24
C VAL A 166 23.76 12.09 -0.82
N LYS A 167 23.14 12.90 -1.70
CA LYS A 167 22.82 14.31 -1.42
C LYS A 167 21.86 14.42 -0.25
N GLY A 168 21.80 15.56 0.42
CA GLY A 168 20.76 15.82 1.42
C GLY A 168 19.35 15.75 0.85
N LEU A 169 18.35 15.63 1.72
CA LEU A 169 16.96 15.91 1.39
C LEU A 169 16.81 17.43 1.36
N THR A 170 16.63 18.00 0.18
CA THR A 170 16.62 19.45 -0.04
C THR A 170 15.20 19.98 -0.23
N THR A 171 14.31 19.14 -0.78
CA THR A 171 12.95 19.57 -1.10
C THR A 171 12.03 19.25 0.07
N PRO A 172 11.17 20.18 0.52
CA PRO A 172 10.11 19.87 1.47
C PRO A 172 9.22 18.73 0.94
N GLY A 173 8.86 17.79 1.81
CA GLY A 173 8.07 16.61 1.43
C GLY A 173 8.88 15.51 0.72
N GLU A 174 10.18 15.69 0.50
CA GLU A 174 11.04 14.61 -0.02
C GLU A 174 11.24 13.54 1.07
N CYS A 175 11.04 12.28 0.67
CA CYS A 175 11.24 11.12 1.54
C CYS A 175 12.26 10.17 0.92
N MET A 176 13.05 9.54 1.77
CA MET A 176 14.01 8.51 1.37
C MET A 176 13.71 7.23 2.13
N PHE A 177 13.57 6.13 1.41
CA PHE A 177 13.33 4.82 2.02
C PHE A 177 14.62 4.01 2.09
N VAL A 178 14.81 3.36 3.23
CA VAL A 178 15.99 2.57 3.57
C VAL A 178 15.54 1.17 3.95
N THR A 179 16.22 0.14 3.43
CA THR A 179 16.01 -1.23 3.92
C THR A 179 16.93 -1.47 5.10
N THR A 180 16.32 -1.81 6.23
CA THR A 180 16.96 -2.11 7.51
C THR A 180 16.72 -3.59 7.88
N ASP A 181 17.27 -4.01 9.00
CA ASP A 181 16.97 -5.27 9.67
C ASP A 181 15.50 -5.39 10.10
N ARG A 182 14.87 -4.26 10.48
CA ARG A 182 13.47 -4.20 10.92
C ARG A 182 12.46 -3.93 9.81
N GLY A 183 12.89 -3.96 8.55
CA GLY A 183 12.06 -3.72 7.38
C GLY A 183 12.42 -2.45 6.61
N ILE A 184 11.51 -2.00 5.76
CA ILE A 184 11.70 -0.77 4.97
C ILE A 184 11.08 0.38 5.75
N LEU A 185 11.91 1.36 6.10
CA LEU A 185 11.52 2.52 6.89
C LEU A 185 11.94 3.80 6.16
N GLU A 186 11.31 4.91 6.53
CA GLU A 186 11.71 6.23 6.06
C GLU A 186 12.97 6.71 6.79
N ALA A 187 13.76 7.59 6.16
CA ALA A 187 15.07 8.00 6.65
C ALA A 187 15.03 8.68 8.03
N ARG A 188 14.01 9.47 8.35
CA ARG A 188 13.79 10.10 9.67
C ARG A 188 13.42 9.04 10.71
N GLU A 189 12.55 8.09 10.37
CA GLU A 189 12.21 6.96 11.25
C GLU A 189 13.46 6.10 11.57
N CYS A 190 14.36 5.90 10.59
CA CYS A 190 15.64 5.25 10.83
C CYS A 190 16.54 6.04 11.79
N VAL A 191 16.58 7.37 11.69
CA VAL A 191 17.37 8.24 12.57
C VAL A 191 16.84 8.18 14.00
N GLU A 192 15.52 8.26 14.18
CA GLU A 192 14.86 8.15 15.49
C GLU A 192 15.18 6.81 16.17
N ARG A 193 15.11 5.72 15.42
CA ARG A 193 15.37 4.36 15.91
C ARG A 193 16.86 4.00 15.94
N ARG A 194 17.75 4.92 15.55
CA ARG A 194 19.21 4.71 15.41
C ARG A 194 19.59 3.51 14.54
N LEU A 195 18.83 3.29 13.47
CA LEU A 195 19.05 2.21 12.51
C LEU A 195 19.79 2.71 11.27
N GLY A 196 20.71 1.90 10.76
CA GLY A 196 21.33 2.06 9.45
C GLY A 196 20.72 1.09 8.43
N GLY A 197 21.15 1.20 7.17
CA GLY A 197 20.68 0.26 6.15
C GLY A 197 21.08 0.66 4.74
N MET A 198 20.56 -0.08 3.76
CA MET A 198 20.79 0.23 2.34
C MET A 198 19.74 1.22 1.84
N ALA A 199 20.18 2.34 1.26
CA ALA A 199 19.29 3.36 0.73
C ALA A 199 18.64 2.86 -0.57
N LEU A 200 17.31 2.71 -0.60
CA LEU A 200 16.60 2.16 -1.75
C LEU A 200 16.31 3.24 -2.78
N CYS A 201 15.41 4.16 -2.45
CA CYS A 201 14.93 5.17 -3.37
C CYS A 201 14.54 6.46 -2.64
N ARG A 202 14.46 7.52 -3.43
CA ARG A 202 14.10 8.89 -3.07
C ARG A 202 12.84 9.25 -3.81
N ILE A 203 11.84 9.76 -3.10
CA ILE A 203 10.55 10.14 -3.65
C ILE A 203 10.29 11.62 -3.35
N ALA A 204 9.72 12.31 -4.34
CA ALA A 204 9.29 13.70 -4.30
C ALA A 204 8.08 13.90 -5.23
#